data_AF-A0A2H0VHA6-F1
#
_entry.id   AF-A0A2H0VHA6-F1
#
_cell.length_a   1.000
_cell.length_b   1.000
_cell.length_c   1.000
_cell.angle_alpha   90.00
_cell.angle_beta   90.00
_cell.angle_gamma   90.00
#
_symmetry.space_group_name_H-M   'P 1'
#
loop_
_entity.id
_entity.type
_entity.pdbx_description
1 polymer ?
#
loop_
_entity_poly.entity_id
_entity_poly.type
_entity_poly.pdbx_seq_one_letter_code
_entity_poly.pdbx_strand_id
1 'polypeptide(L)'
;MKFLWVLVGSLMLIVMGLYLMPSKTSAPVTPYMDFDFGSKIVYTTDLQTPKEALIEHCDLRGGVFNECGSICEPDVFTCASVCAYTCEGIGG
;
A
#
# COMPACT_ATOMS: atom_id res chain seq x y z
N MET A 1 18.52 -24.18 40.96
CA MET A 1 18.80 -22.72 40.86
C MET A 1 19.58 -22.34 39.61
N LYS A 2 20.66 -23.03 39.21
CA LYS A 2 21.44 -22.72 37.98
C LYS A 2 20.65 -22.75 36.66
N PHE A 3 19.71 -23.68 36.50
CA PHE A 3 18.88 -23.81 35.28
C PHE A 3 17.96 -22.61 35.01
N LEU A 4 17.53 -21.87 36.05
CA LEU A 4 16.62 -20.74 35.92
C LEU A 4 17.31 -19.54 35.24
N TRP A 5 18.59 -19.30 35.56
CA TRP A 5 19.39 -18.22 34.97
C TRP A 5 19.69 -18.45 33.49
N VAL A 6 19.80 -19.72 33.07
CA VAL A 6 19.99 -20.09 31.66
C VAL A 6 18.74 -19.80 30.84
N LEU A 7 17.56 -20.12 31.38
CA LEU A 7 16.28 -19.85 30.70
C LEU A 7 16.01 -18.35 30.58
N VAL A 8 16.26 -17.57 31.63
CA VAL A 8 16.06 -16.12 31.60
C VAL A 8 17.04 -15.44 30.63
N GLY A 9 18.31 -15.85 30.62
CA GLY A 9 19.30 -15.33 29.67
C GLY A 9 18.95 -15.65 28.21
N SER A 10 18.45 -16.86 27.94
CA SER A 10 18.02 -17.26 26.59
C SER A 10 16.78 -16.50 26.13
N LEU A 11 15.81 -16.28 27.01
CA LEU A 11 14.59 -15.53 26.68
C LEU A 11 14.92 -14.06 26.34
N MET A 12 15.86 -13.45 27.07
CA MET A 12 16.31 -12.08 26.81
C MET A 12 16.97 -11.95 25.44
N LEU A 13 17.80 -12.91 25.04
CA LEU A 13 18.45 -12.90 23.72
C LEU A 13 17.44 -13.04 22.58
N ILE A 14 16.37 -13.82 22.76
CA ILE A 14 15.31 -13.99 21.76
C ILE A 14 14.49 -12.70 21.63
N VAL A 15 14.11 -12.07 22.74
CA VAL A 15 13.37 -10.79 22.72
C VAL A 15 14.22 -9.67 22.11
N MET A 16 15.52 -9.63 22.43
CA MET A 16 16.45 -8.68 21.84
C MET A 16 16.66 -8.93 20.33
N GLY A 17 16.70 -10.19 19.91
CA GLY A 17 16.75 -10.57 18.50
C GLY A 17 15.48 -10.20 17.71
N LEU A 18 14.30 -10.35 18.32
CA LEU A 18 13.02 -9.90 17.75
C LEU A 18 12.96 -8.37 17.59
N TYR A 19 13.51 -7.62 18.54
CA TYR A 19 13.59 -6.15 18.47
C TYR A 19 14.60 -5.63 17.45
N LEU A 20 15.63 -6.42 17.13
CA LEU A 20 16.67 -6.06 16.16
C LEU A 20 16.35 -6.50 14.73
N MET A 21 15.17 -7.09 14.49
CA MET A 21 14.73 -7.35 13.12
C MET A 21 14.52 -6.00 12.42
N PRO A 22 15.27 -5.69 11.35
CA PRO A 22 15.02 -4.49 10.60
C PRO A 22 13.63 -4.61 9.99
N SER A 23 12.71 -3.75 10.42
CA SER A 23 11.51 -3.46 9.63
C SER A 23 12.00 -3.16 8.22
N LYS A 24 11.52 -3.90 7.21
CA LYS A 24 11.74 -3.54 5.82
C LYS A 24 11.03 -2.21 5.59
N THR A 25 11.69 -1.11 5.93
CA THR A 25 11.29 0.23 5.51
C THR A 25 11.68 0.32 4.05
N SER A 26 10.83 -0.22 3.17
CA SER A 26 10.78 0.27 1.80
C SER A 26 10.52 1.77 1.89
N ALA A 27 11.38 2.57 1.25
CA ALA A 27 11.15 3.99 1.12
C ALA A 27 9.71 4.23 0.61
N PRO A 28 9.01 5.28 1.05
CA PRO A 28 7.66 5.56 0.57
C PRO A 28 7.74 5.75 -0.95
N VAL A 29 7.30 4.72 -1.69
CA VAL A 29 7.12 4.81 -3.13
C VAL A 29 5.87 5.65 -3.29
N THR A 30 6.05 6.93 -3.63
CA THR A 30 4.91 7.75 -4.06
C THR A 30 4.50 7.24 -5.43
N PRO A 31 3.36 6.54 -5.55
CA PRO A 31 2.98 6.02 -6.84
C PRO A 31 2.68 7.17 -7.78
N TYR A 32 3.11 7.04 -9.04
CA TYR A 32 2.74 7.98 -10.07
C TYR A 32 1.24 7.86 -10.36
N MET A 33 0.57 9.01 -10.45
CA MET A 33 -0.86 9.11 -10.73
C MET A 33 -1.02 9.86 -12.05
N ASP A 34 -1.83 9.31 -12.95
CA ASP A 34 -2.16 10.01 -14.19
C ASP A 34 -3.21 11.09 -13.91
N PHE A 35 -4.19 10.79 -13.05
CA PHE A 35 -5.28 11.71 -12.70
C PHE A 35 -5.71 11.56 -11.23
N ASP A 36 -6.07 12.68 -10.60
CA ASP A 36 -6.72 12.75 -9.29
C ASP A 36 -8.01 13.58 -9.44
N PHE A 37 -9.15 12.92 -9.28
CA PHE A 37 -10.50 13.49 -9.35
C PHE A 37 -11.08 13.80 -7.96
N GLY A 38 -10.26 13.78 -6.90
CA GLY A 38 -10.67 13.97 -5.51
C GLY A 38 -11.30 12.71 -4.90
N SER A 39 -12.44 12.27 -5.45
CA SER A 39 -13.13 11.04 -5.01
C SER A 39 -12.57 9.76 -5.64
N LYS A 40 -11.76 9.91 -6.69
CA LYS A 40 -11.12 8.83 -7.42
C LYS A 40 -9.72 9.22 -7.89
N ILE A 41 -8.77 8.30 -7.80
CA ILE A 41 -7.44 8.43 -8.41
C ILE A 41 -7.29 7.38 -9.50
N VAL A 42 -6.69 7.76 -10.63
CA VAL A 42 -6.25 6.84 -11.68
C VAL A 42 -4.73 6.73 -11.63
N TYR A 43 -4.24 5.53 -11.37
CA TYR A 43 -2.82 5.25 -11.32
C TYR A 43 -2.24 5.05 -12.71
N THR A 44 -0.98 5.43 -12.84
CA THR A 44 -0.26 5.23 -14.08
C THR A 44 -0.07 3.76 -14.43
N THR A 45 0.08 3.45 -15.71
CA THR A 45 0.49 2.13 -16.18
C THR A 45 2.02 1.93 -16.16
N ASP A 46 2.76 2.85 -15.54
CA ASP A 46 4.22 2.73 -15.39
C ASP A 46 4.59 1.43 -14.66
N LEU A 47 5.32 0.58 -15.38
CA LEU A 47 5.80 -0.72 -14.91
C LEU A 47 6.85 -0.60 -13.79
N GLN A 48 7.37 0.60 -13.53
CA GLN A 48 8.31 0.83 -12.42
C GLN A 48 7.61 0.85 -11.05
N THR A 49 6.30 1.15 -11.00
CA THR A 49 5.57 1.16 -9.74
C THR A 49 4.92 -0.21 -9.52
N PRO A 50 5.33 -0.98 -8.49
CA PRO A 50 4.70 -2.26 -8.21
C PRO A 50 3.24 -2.05 -7.79
N LYS A 51 2.36 -2.97 -8.20
CA LYS A 51 0.93 -2.92 -7.90
C LYS A 51 0.66 -2.82 -6.40
N GLU A 52 1.48 -3.46 -5.59
CA GLU A 52 1.39 -3.45 -4.13
C GLU A 52 1.53 -2.04 -3.55
N ALA A 53 2.37 -1.19 -4.15
CA ALA A 53 2.52 0.20 -3.74
C ALA A 53 1.29 1.04 -4.09
N LEU A 54 0.59 0.71 -5.19
CA LEU A 54 -0.67 1.35 -5.56
C LEU A 54 -1.80 0.99 -4.57
N ILE A 55 -1.86 -0.29 -4.18
CA ILE A 55 -2.81 -0.79 -3.18
C ILE A 55 -2.58 -0.09 -1.84
N GLU A 56 -1.33 -0.10 -1.34
CA GLU A 56 -0.98 0.54 -0.07
C GLU A 56 -1.32 2.04 -0.09
N HIS A 57 -0.99 2.74 -1.18
CA HIS A 57 -1.34 4.15 -1.31
C HIS A 57 -2.87 4.37 -1.32
N CYS A 58 -3.64 3.49 -1.95
CA CYS A 58 -5.10 3.58 -1.93
C CYS A 58 -5.68 3.34 -0.52
N ASP A 59 -5.16 2.35 0.19
CA ASP A 59 -5.56 2.03 1.56
C ASP A 59 -5.26 3.19 2.51
N LEU A 60 -4.09 3.84 2.37
CA LEU A 60 -3.73 5.04 3.14
C LEU A 60 -4.66 6.23 2.90
N ARG A 61 -5.31 6.28 1.74
CA ARG A 61 -6.32 7.30 1.39
C ARG A 61 -7.72 6.93 1.85
N GLY A 62 -7.92 5.73 2.41
CA GLY A 62 -9.22 5.21 2.83
C GLY A 62 -10.14 4.84 1.66
N GLY A 63 -9.58 4.63 0.47
CA GLY A 63 -10.33 4.23 -0.72
C GLY A 63 -10.39 2.71 -0.91
N VAL A 64 -10.93 2.29 -2.05
CA VAL A 64 -10.99 0.90 -2.51
C VAL A 64 -10.21 0.78 -3.81
N PHE A 65 -9.20 -0.09 -3.80
CA PHE A 65 -8.39 -0.35 -4.99
C PHE A 65 -9.16 -1.19 -6.00
N ASN A 66 -9.18 -0.76 -7.26
CA ASN A 66 -9.83 -1.45 -8.37
C ASN A 66 -8.82 -1.70 -9.50
N GLU A 67 -8.66 -2.99 -9.84
CA GLU A 67 -7.69 -3.47 -10.83
C GLU A 67 -8.06 -3.16 -12.28
N CYS A 68 -9.35 -2.96 -12.55
CA CYS A 68 -9.87 -2.59 -13.86
C CYS A 68 -10.99 -1.56 -13.65
N GLY A 69 -10.61 -0.42 -13.06
CA GLY A 69 -11.47 0.74 -12.94
C GLY A 69 -11.50 1.57 -14.22
N SER A 70 -12.39 2.56 -14.23
CA SER A 70 -12.54 3.50 -15.33
C SER A 70 -11.50 4.62 -15.24
N ILE A 71 -10.82 4.88 -16.36
CA ILE A 71 -9.85 5.99 -16.52
C ILE A 71 -10.50 7.38 -16.48
N CYS A 72 -11.80 7.48 -16.74
CA CYS A 72 -12.45 8.78 -16.88
C CYS A 72 -12.85 9.39 -15.53
N GLU A 73 -13.18 10.68 -15.50
CA GLU A 73 -13.77 11.33 -14.34
C GLU A 73 -15.08 10.62 -13.91
N PRO A 74 -15.46 10.65 -12.62
CA PRO A 74 -16.79 10.24 -12.20
C PRO A 74 -17.89 10.98 -12.98
N ASP A 75 -19.05 10.32 -13.17
CA ASP A 75 -20.27 10.91 -13.76
C ASP A 75 -20.19 11.39 -15.23
N VAL A 76 -19.13 11.04 -15.98
CA VAL A 76 -19.08 11.35 -17.42
C VAL A 76 -20.05 10.49 -18.22
N PHE A 77 -20.69 11.10 -19.22
CA PHE A 77 -21.63 10.40 -20.12
C PHE A 77 -20.94 9.43 -21.07
N THR A 78 -19.74 9.76 -21.53
CA THR A 78 -18.95 8.96 -22.47
C THR A 78 -17.58 8.70 -21.89
N CYS A 79 -17.15 7.43 -21.88
CA CYS A 79 -15.82 7.03 -21.46
C CYS A 79 -15.27 5.93 -22.36
N ALA A 80 -13.96 5.97 -22.62
CA ALA A 80 -13.28 4.84 -23.24
C ALA A 80 -13.26 3.66 -22.26
N SER A 81 -13.76 2.50 -22.70
CA SER A 81 -13.80 1.29 -21.90
C SER A 81 -12.43 0.59 -21.89
N VAL A 82 -11.47 1.19 -21.19
CA VAL A 82 -10.13 0.64 -20.95
C VAL A 82 -9.94 0.36 -19.46
N CYS A 83 -9.32 -0.76 -19.12
CA CYS A 83 -8.96 -1.06 -17.74
C CYS A 83 -7.81 -0.15 -17.28
N ALA A 84 -7.99 0.51 -16.15
CA ALA A 84 -6.93 1.19 -15.45
C ALA A 84 -6.93 0.80 -13.96
N TYR A 85 -5.77 0.87 -13.32
CA TYR A 85 -5.69 0.80 -11.87
C TYR A 85 -6.24 2.08 -11.27
N THR A 86 -7.19 1.96 -10.35
CA THR A 86 -7.85 3.11 -9.74
C THR A 86 -8.00 2.92 -8.23
N CYS A 87 -8.11 4.03 -7.53
CA CYS A 87 -8.53 4.06 -6.13
C CYS A 87 -9.82 4.88 -6.04
N GLU A 88 -10.90 4.26 -5.59
CA GLU A 88 -12.24 4.86 -5.60
C GLU A 88 -12.75 5.08 -4.18
N GLY A 89 -13.68 6.03 -4.00
CA GLY A 89 -14.33 6.27 -2.70
C GLY A 89 -13.45 7.03 -1.69
N ILE A 90 -12.48 7.81 -2.17
CA ILE A 90 -11.59 8.61 -1.33
C ILE A 90 -12.36 9.85 -0.82
N GLY A 91 -12.18 10.22 0.44
CA GLY A 91 -12.70 11.50 0.97
C GLY A 91 -14.20 11.54 1.25
N GLY A 92 -14.81 10.40 1.56
CA GLY A 92 -16.16 10.32 2.12
C GLY A 92 -16.25 10.79 3.57
#